data_AF-A0A945ZPZ4-F1
#
_entry.id   AF-A0A945ZPZ4-F1
#
_cell.length_a   1.000
_cell.length_b   1.000
_cell.length_c   1.000
_cell.angle_alpha   90.00
_cell.angle_beta   90.00
_cell.angle_gamma   90.00
#
_symmetry.space_group_name_H-M   'P 1'
#
loop_
_entity.id
_entity.type
_entity.pdbx_description
1 polymer ?
#
loop_
_entity_poly.entity_id
_entity_poly.type
_entity_poly.pdbx_seq_one_letter_code
_entity_poly.pdbx_strand_id
1 'polypeptide(L)'
;HRQSARFISIAFERDTLAAAAYRRLDGFASEMNMDWEVYLGGRASKGVAADAFPFLDRVLSFPTTLFIQNNTVVVHSGFNGPATGERYELERERFNNQLKGVTSLESH
;
A
#
# COMPACT_ATOMS: atom_id res chain seq x y z
N HIS A 1 -14.38 -16.01 -12.06
CA HIS A 1 -14.44 -15.28 -10.77
C HIS A 1 -13.43 -14.15 -10.81
N ARG A 2 -13.86 -12.89 -10.98
CA ARG A 2 -12.95 -11.73 -10.92
C ARG A 2 -12.96 -11.19 -9.50
N GLN A 3 -11.82 -11.23 -8.81
CA GLN A 3 -11.64 -10.51 -7.56
C GLN A 3 -11.52 -9.02 -7.90
N SER A 4 -12.50 -8.18 -7.55
CA SER A 4 -12.51 -6.76 -7.91
C SER A 4 -11.75 -5.87 -6.91
N ALA A 5 -10.61 -6.34 -6.40
CA ALA A 5 -9.69 -5.49 -5.65
C ALA A 5 -8.65 -4.90 -6.61
N ARG A 6 -8.49 -3.57 -6.60
CA ARG A 6 -7.43 -2.87 -7.33
C ARG A 6 -6.31 -2.50 -6.35
N PHE A 7 -5.08 -2.80 -6.73
CA PHE A 7 -3.90 -2.43 -5.98
C PHE A 7 -3.24 -1.24 -6.66
N ILE A 8 -2.79 -0.28 -5.85
CA ILE A 8 -2.00 0.87 -6.29
C ILE A 8 -0.93 1.09 -5.23
N SER A 9 0.31 1.31 -5.64
CA SER A 9 1.39 1.73 -4.74
C SER A 9 1.76 3.19 -4.99
N ILE A 10 1.95 3.95 -3.92
CA ILE A 10 2.43 5.33 -3.98
C ILE A 10 3.77 5.36 -3.23
N ALA A 11 4.85 5.59 -3.98
CA ALA A 11 6.20 5.57 -3.48
C ALA A 11 6.74 6.99 -3.26
N PHE A 12 7.52 7.18 -2.20
CA PHE A 12 8.13 8.46 -1.85
C PHE A 12 9.65 8.32 -1.91
N GLU A 13 10.26 8.89 -2.94
CA GLU A 13 11.66 8.66 -3.31
C GLU A 13 12.58 9.79 -2.85
N ARG A 14 13.86 9.48 -2.58
CA ARG A 14 14.83 10.50 -2.14
C ARG A 14 15.33 11.39 -3.28
N ASP A 15 15.25 10.91 -4.51
CA ASP A 15 15.72 11.63 -5.68
C ASP A 15 14.96 12.92 -5.93
N THR A 16 15.69 13.90 -6.44
CA THR A 16 15.13 15.16 -6.91
C THR A 16 14.74 15.11 -8.38
N LEU A 17 15.20 14.11 -9.14
CA LEU A 17 14.91 13.95 -10.57
C LEU A 17 13.85 12.86 -10.78
N ALA A 18 12.70 13.24 -11.35
CA ALA A 18 11.58 12.33 -11.59
C ALA A 18 11.98 11.10 -12.43
N ALA A 19 12.76 11.28 -13.50
CA ALA A 19 13.19 10.17 -14.35
C ALA A 19 14.05 9.13 -13.59
N ALA A 20 14.87 9.57 -12.63
CA ALA A 20 15.69 8.66 -11.83
C ALA A 20 14.84 7.93 -10.77
N ALA A 21 13.85 8.62 -10.19
CA ALA A 21 12.86 8.00 -9.32
C ALA A 21 12.06 6.92 -10.05
N TYR A 22 11.49 7.20 -11.23
CA TYR A 22 10.74 6.21 -12.01
C TYR A 22 11.58 4.99 -12.37
N ARG A 23 12.84 5.15 -12.80
CA ARG A 23 13.72 4.00 -13.06
C ARG A 23 13.90 3.09 -11.85
N ARG A 24 13.98 3.65 -10.64
CA ARG A 24 14.04 2.84 -9.41
C ARG A 24 12.72 2.15 -9.11
N LEU A 25 11.59 2.83 -9.31
CA LEU A 25 10.26 2.24 -9.13
C LEU A 25 10.02 1.08 -10.10
N ASP A 26 10.41 1.24 -11.37
CA ASP A 26 10.31 0.19 -12.39
C ASP A 26 11.18 -1.02 -12.04
N GLY A 27 12.40 -0.78 -11.56
CA GLY A 27 13.30 -1.82 -11.05
C GLY A 27 12.70 -2.57 -9.86
N PHE A 28 12.22 -1.83 -8.85
CA PHE A 28 11.58 -2.41 -7.67
C PHE A 28 10.33 -3.21 -8.02
N ALA A 29 9.46 -2.68 -8.88
CA ALA A 29 8.25 -3.37 -9.31
C ALA A 29 8.59 -4.68 -10.05
N SER A 30 9.63 -4.66 -10.89
CA SER A 30 10.11 -5.84 -11.60
C SER A 30 10.70 -6.90 -10.64
N GLU A 31 11.54 -6.49 -9.70
CA GLU A 31 12.15 -7.39 -8.69
C GLU A 31 11.09 -8.06 -7.80
N MET A 32 10.05 -7.32 -7.45
CA MET A 32 8.95 -7.78 -6.61
C MET A 32 7.83 -8.49 -7.39
N ASN A 33 7.96 -8.63 -8.72
CA ASN A 33 6.93 -9.16 -9.63
C ASN A 33 5.55 -8.50 -9.42
N MET A 34 5.53 -7.18 -9.26
CA MET A 34 4.30 -6.43 -9.08
C MET A 34 3.58 -6.27 -10.42
N ASP A 35 2.31 -6.67 -10.47
CA ASP A 35 1.45 -6.59 -11.65
C ASP A 35 0.43 -5.43 -11.56
N TRP A 36 0.69 -4.47 -10.66
CA TRP A 36 -0.14 -3.28 -10.45
C TRP A 36 0.65 -1.98 -10.54
N GLU A 37 -0.07 -0.86 -10.61
CA GLU A 37 0.51 0.46 -10.83
C GLU A 37 1.30 0.99 -9.63
N VAL A 38 2.45 1.60 -9.90
CA VAL A 38 3.30 2.27 -8.93
C VAL A 38 3.48 3.73 -9.34
N TYR A 39 3.05 4.66 -8.48
CA TYR A 39 3.16 6.10 -8.70
C TYR A 39 4.21 6.73 -7.80
N LEU A 40 4.86 7.78 -8.31
CA LEU A 40 5.72 8.64 -7.51
C LEU A 40 4.86 9.67 -6.76
N GLY A 41 4.70 9.52 -5.45
CA GLY A 41 3.96 10.44 -4.57
C GLY A 41 4.75 11.68 -4.16
N GLY A 42 6.05 11.72 -4.47
CA GLY A 42 6.92 12.86 -4.20
C GLY A 42 8.18 12.48 -3.44
N ARG A 43 8.75 13.45 -2.73
CA ARG A 43 10.00 13.26 -1.99
C ARG A 43 9.77 12.41 -0.74
N ALA A 44 10.75 11.57 -0.39
CA ALA A 44 10.81 10.83 0.86
C ALA A 44 10.73 11.75 2.09
N SER A 45 9.51 11.96 2.59
CA SER A 45 9.19 12.74 3.78
C SER A 45 7.86 12.27 4.36
N LYS A 46 7.81 12.08 5.68
CA LYS A 46 6.55 11.75 6.37
C LYS A 46 5.50 12.86 6.22
N GLY A 47 5.93 14.12 6.11
CA GLY A 47 5.04 15.26 5.86
C GLY A 47 4.42 15.18 4.46
N VAL A 48 5.26 15.04 3.42
CA VAL A 48 4.79 14.91 2.02
C VAL A 48 3.86 13.70 1.86
N ALA A 49 4.16 12.60 2.55
CA ALA A 49 3.29 11.42 2.54
C ALA A 49 1.95 11.65 3.26
N ALA A 50 1.92 12.41 4.37
CA ALA A 50 0.68 12.78 5.03
C ALA A 50 -0.16 13.73 4.18
N ASP A 51 0.46 14.71 3.51
CA ASP A 51 -0.22 15.66 2.63
C ASP A 51 -0.91 14.97 1.44
N ALA A 52 -0.34 13.85 0.96
CA ALA A 52 -0.94 13.05 -0.11
C ALA A 52 -2.24 12.33 0.32
N PHE A 53 -2.45 12.14 1.64
CA PHE A 53 -3.60 11.44 2.20
C PHE A 53 -4.21 12.28 3.34
N PRO A 54 -4.96 13.35 3.04
CA PRO A 54 -5.42 14.34 4.02
C PRO A 54 -6.39 13.79 5.07
N PHE A 55 -6.90 12.56 4.89
CA PHE A 55 -7.71 11.84 5.87
C PHE A 55 -6.86 11.09 6.92
N LEU A 56 -5.53 11.12 6.84
CA LEU A 56 -4.62 10.57 7.83
C LEU A 56 -4.06 11.67 8.72
N ASP A 57 -4.11 11.48 10.04
CA ASP A 57 -3.46 12.39 10.99
C ASP A 57 -1.93 12.44 10.79
N ARG A 58 -1.32 11.29 10.45
CA ARG A 58 0.10 11.13 10.11
C ARG A 58 0.40 9.75 9.54
N VAL A 59 1.47 9.65 8.74
CA VAL A 59 2.09 8.37 8.38
C VAL A 59 3.11 7.97 9.47
N LEU A 60 2.81 6.92 10.23
CA LEU A 60 3.64 6.47 11.36
C LEU A 60 4.92 5.76 10.90
N SER A 61 4.77 4.77 10.01
CA SER A 61 5.85 3.93 9.48
C SER A 61 5.58 3.54 8.03
N PHE A 62 6.64 3.18 7.32
CA PHE A 62 6.53 2.52 6.01
C PHE A 62 6.77 1.01 6.16
N PRO A 63 6.15 0.17 5.32
CA PRO A 63 5.03 0.53 4.46
C PRO A 63 3.78 0.87 5.29
N THR A 64 2.89 1.72 4.76
CA THR A 64 1.53 1.90 5.29
C THR A 64 0.56 1.43 4.22
N THR A 65 -0.35 0.53 4.57
CA THR A 65 -1.39 0.00 3.68
C THR A 65 -2.72 0.63 4.04
N LEU A 66 -3.42 1.15 3.04
CA LEU A 66 -4.76 1.71 3.16
C LEU A 66 -5.75 0.75 2.49
N PHE A 67 -6.69 0.22 3.26
CA PHE A 67 -7.85 -0.49 2.71
C PHE A 67 -9.00 0.51 2.63
N ILE A 68 -9.40 0.84 1.40
CA ILE A 68 -10.44 1.84 1.14
C ILE A 68 -11.66 1.11 0.57
N GLN A 69 -12.79 1.25 1.24
CA GLN A 69 -14.06 0.68 0.83
C GLN A 69 -15.19 1.67 1.12
N ASN A 70 -15.88 2.13 0.08
CA ASN A 70 -16.89 3.19 0.17
C ASN A 70 -16.31 4.44 0.88
N ASN A 71 -16.83 4.82 2.03
CA ASN A 71 -16.34 5.94 2.84
C ASN A 71 -15.48 5.48 4.04
N THR A 72 -15.13 4.20 4.11
CA THR A 72 -14.35 3.62 5.19
C THR A 72 -12.90 3.45 4.75
N VAL A 73 -11.98 3.93 5.57
CA VAL A 73 -10.54 3.73 5.40
C VAL A 73 -10.01 2.97 6.62
N VAL A 74 -9.43 1.79 6.40
CA VAL A 74 -8.68 1.06 7.42
C VAL A 74 -7.20 1.22 7.15
N VAL A 75 -6.45 1.68 8.15
CA VAL A 75 -5.01 1.97 8.06
C VAL A 75 -4.22 0.88 8.76
N HIS A 76 -3.26 0.27 8.05
CA HIS A 76 -2.27 -0.65 8.62
C HIS A 76 -0.88 -0.04 8.49
N SER A 77 -0.20 0.17 9.61
CA SER A 77 1.15 0.75 9.64
C SER A 77 2.20 -0.32 9.93
N GLY A 78 3.21 -0.42 9.06
CA GLY A 78 4.28 -1.41 9.15
C GLY A 78 3.95 -2.73 8.46
N PHE A 79 4.84 -3.69 8.63
CA PHE A 79 4.75 -5.02 8.05
C PHE A 79 5.46 -6.02 8.98
N ASN A 80 4.80 -7.13 9.28
CA ASN A 80 5.37 -8.25 10.04
C ASN A 80 5.86 -9.29 9.04
N GLY A 81 7.15 -9.30 8.69
CA GLY A 81 7.67 -10.23 7.68
C GLY A 81 7.67 -11.70 8.11
N PRO A 82 7.90 -12.64 7.18
CA PRO A 82 7.86 -14.08 7.44
C PRO A 82 8.72 -14.56 8.63
N ALA A 83 9.83 -13.86 8.90
CA ALA A 83 10.71 -14.14 10.04
C ALA A 83 10.06 -13.91 11.41
N THR A 84 8.88 -13.27 11.48
CA THR A 84 8.15 -12.97 12.72
C THR A 84 7.21 -14.09 13.18
N GLY A 85 7.13 -15.21 12.44
CA GLY A 85 6.36 -16.39 12.82
C GLY A 85 4.86 -16.12 12.91
N GLU A 86 4.26 -16.38 14.08
CA GLU A 86 2.81 -16.22 14.31
C GLU A 86 2.28 -14.82 13.95
N ARG A 87 3.08 -13.76 14.14
CA ARG A 87 2.69 -12.39 13.78
C ARG A 87 2.49 -12.22 12.28
N TYR A 88 3.27 -12.91 11.46
CA TYR A 88 3.10 -12.90 10.01
C TYR A 88 1.80 -13.60 9.59
N GLU A 89 1.48 -14.74 10.20
CA GLU A 89 0.22 -15.44 9.88
C GLU A 89 -1.00 -14.62 10.28
N LEU A 90 -0.99 -13.99 11.46
CA LEU A 90 -2.06 -13.08 11.87
C LEU A 90 -2.19 -11.87 10.92
N GLU A 91 -1.06 -11.36 10.41
CA GLU A 91 -1.07 -10.28 9.42
C GLU A 91 -1.71 -10.74 8.10
N ARG A 92 -1.36 -11.93 7.60
CA ARG A 92 -1.98 -12.51 6.40
C ARG A 92 -3.47 -12.73 6.57
N GLU A 93 -3.92 -13.27 7.71
CA GLU A 93 -5.34 -13.45 8.01
C GLU A 93 -6.07 -12.11 8.02
N ARG A 94 -5.51 -11.09 8.66
CA ARG A 94 -6.06 -9.73 8.69
C ARG A 94 -6.22 -9.17 7.28
N PHE A 95 -5.18 -9.25 6.45
CA PHE A 95 -5.21 -8.73 5.08
C PHE A 95 -6.26 -9.47 4.23
N ASN A 96 -6.30 -10.80 4.32
CA ASN A 96 -7.29 -11.60 3.61
C ASN A 96 -8.73 -11.26 4.03
N ASN A 97 -8.97 -10.96 5.31
CA ASN A 97 -10.29 -10.55 5.80
C ASN A 97 -10.69 -9.17 5.28
N GLN A 98 -9.77 -8.21 5.20
CA GLN A 98 -10.04 -6.92 4.58
C GLN A 98 -10.39 -7.07 3.09
N LEU A 99 -9.66 -7.90 2.36
CA LEU A 99 -9.93 -8.16 0.94
C LEU A 99 -11.28 -8.86 0.71
N LYS A 100 -11.68 -9.79 1.59
CA LYS A 100 -13.00 -10.45 1.51
C LYS A 100 -14.15 -9.47 1.69
N GLY A 101 -14.02 -8.52 2.63
CA GLY A 101 -15.00 -7.46 2.85
C GLY A 101 -15.30 -6.66 1.57
N VAL A 102 -14.28 -6.46 0.73
CA VAL A 102 -14.41 -5.78 -0.58
C VAL A 102 -15.18 -6.63 -1.59
N THR A 103 -14.98 -7.96 -1.62
CA THR A 103 -15.61 -8.86 -2.59
C THR A 103 -17.07 -9.23 -2.31
N SER A 104 -17.56 -9.01 -1.08
CA SER A 104 -18.90 -9.46 -0.67
C SER A 104 -20.04 -8.50 -1.04
N LEU A 105 -19.75 -7.29 -1.52
CA LEU A 105 -20.76 -6.28 -1.83
C LEU A 105 -21.49 -6.48 -3.16
N GLU A 106 -21.08 -7.43 -4.01
CA GLU A 106 -21.75 -7.72 -5.30
C GLU A 106 -22.87 -8.78 -5.20
N SER A 107 -23.34 -9.12 -3.99
CA SER A 107 -24.34 -10.19 -3.78
C SER A 107 -25.74 -9.71 -3.40
N HIS A 108 -26.04 -8.41 -3.45
CA HIS A 108 -27.38 -7.87 -3.17
C HIS A 108 -27.84 -6.90 -4.26
#